data_AF-A0A540ML50-F1
#
_entry.id   AF-A0A540ML50-F1
#
_cell.length_a   1.000
_cell.length_b   1.000
_cell.length_c   1.000
_cell.angle_alpha   90.00
_cell.angle_beta   90.00
_cell.angle_gamma   90.00
#
_symmetry.space_group_name_H-M   'P 1'
#
loop_
_entity.id
_entity.type
_entity.pdbx_description
1 polymer ?
#
loop_
_entity_poly.entity_id
_entity_poly.type
_entity_poly.pdbx_seq_one_letter_code
_entity_poly.pdbx_strand_id
1 'polypeptide(L)'
;MSLSYSTIAWAASVDKGVVENVSYDYRSKTTSGNVLNFFTALGDVAFAYAGHNVVLEIQATIPSTPEKPSKGPMWRGVIVAYIVVALCYFPVALVGYYIFGKSVDDNILLSLEKPNWLIAMANMFVVIHVIGSYQIYAMPVFDMIETVLVKKLNFKPTRTLRFITRNIYVAFTMFVGITFPFFSGLLGFFGGFAFAPTTYFLPCIMWLAIYKPRRFSLSWWCNYICIVLGVLLMILAPIGGLRTIIIQAKTYKFYN
;
A
#
# COMPACT_ATOMS: atom_id res chain seq x y z
N MET A 1 -14.88 8.93 2.96
CA MET A 1 -13.75 8.86 3.92
C MET A 1 -12.41 9.03 3.24
N SER A 2 -11.98 8.13 2.33
CA SER A 2 -10.69 8.29 1.63
C SER A 2 -10.62 9.59 0.81
N LEU A 3 -11.60 9.81 -0.08
CA LEU A 3 -11.76 11.08 -0.80
C LEU A 3 -11.81 12.31 0.13
N SER A 4 -12.42 12.16 1.31
CA SER A 4 -12.61 13.27 2.24
C SER A 4 -11.27 13.69 2.87
N TYR A 5 -10.48 12.76 3.39
CA TYR A 5 -9.18 13.11 3.99
C TYR A 5 -8.16 13.51 2.92
N SER A 6 -8.17 12.91 1.73
CA SER A 6 -7.30 13.32 0.64
C SER A 6 -7.63 14.73 0.18
N THR A 7 -8.91 15.07 0.07
CA THR A 7 -9.35 16.43 -0.25
C THR A 7 -8.94 17.43 0.81
N ILE A 8 -9.09 17.10 2.10
CA ILE A 8 -8.58 17.95 3.17
C ILE A 8 -7.06 18.12 3.05
N ALA A 9 -6.31 17.05 2.78
CA ALA A 9 -4.86 17.11 2.68
C ALA A 9 -4.38 18.08 1.58
N TRP A 10 -4.87 17.95 0.35
CA TRP A 10 -4.42 18.84 -0.73
C TRP A 10 -5.06 20.24 -0.63
N ALA A 11 -6.34 20.37 -0.25
CA ALA A 11 -6.98 21.68 -0.16
C ALA A 11 -6.40 22.53 0.97
N ALA A 12 -6.14 21.94 2.14
CA ALA A 12 -5.46 22.64 3.23
C ALA A 12 -4.00 22.99 2.86
N SER A 13 -3.34 22.17 2.04
CA SER A 13 -2.01 22.50 1.52
C SER A 13 -2.06 23.73 0.60
N VAL A 14 -3.08 23.84 -0.27
CA VAL A 14 -3.28 25.03 -1.10
C VAL A 14 -3.51 26.27 -0.25
N ASP A 15 -4.38 26.17 0.75
CA ASP A 15 -4.72 27.28 1.65
C ASP A 15 -3.52 27.77 2.47
N LYS A 16 -2.65 26.86 2.92
CA LYS A 16 -1.40 27.19 3.62
C LYS A 16 -0.46 28.02 2.72
N GLY A 17 -0.53 27.86 1.40
CA GLY A 17 0.36 28.51 0.46
C GLY A 17 1.78 27.95 0.50
N VAL A 18 2.58 28.30 -0.51
CA VAL A 18 3.97 27.83 -0.63
C VAL A 18 4.76 28.29 0.60
N VAL A 19 5.42 27.35 1.28
CA VAL A 19 6.19 27.64 2.49
C VAL A 19 7.36 28.58 2.17
N GLU A 20 7.61 29.55 3.04
CA GLU A 20 8.73 30.49 2.88
C GLU A 20 10.06 29.73 2.76
N ASN A 21 10.87 30.07 1.74
CA ASN A 21 12.13 29.40 1.41
C ASN A 21 12.00 27.91 1.06
N VAL A 22 10.91 27.50 0.41
CA VAL A 22 10.76 26.15 -0.12
C VAL A 22 11.93 25.81 -1.06
N SER A 23 12.51 24.63 -0.88
CA SER A 23 13.56 24.09 -1.75
C SER A 23 13.07 22.78 -2.35
N TYR A 24 13.18 22.69 -3.67
CA TYR A 24 12.86 21.50 -4.47
C TYR A 24 14.10 20.66 -4.80
N ASP A 25 15.21 20.94 -4.11
CA ASP A 25 16.43 20.14 -4.25
C ASP A 25 16.24 18.73 -3.66
N TYR A 26 17.13 17.82 -4.05
CA TYR A 26 17.15 16.48 -3.50
C TYR A 26 17.36 16.48 -1.97
N ARG A 27 16.64 15.59 -1.29
CA ARG A 27 16.74 15.44 0.19
C ARG A 27 18.14 15.02 0.65
N SER A 28 18.87 14.21 -0.13
CA SER A 28 20.24 13.81 0.24
C SER A 28 21.28 14.66 -0.47
N LYS A 29 22.34 15.02 0.27
CA LYS A 29 23.51 15.73 -0.28
C LYS A 29 24.41 14.80 -1.11
N THR A 30 24.27 13.49 -0.98
CA THR A 30 25.10 12.52 -1.72
C THR A 30 24.30 11.84 -2.83
N THR A 31 24.97 11.56 -3.95
CA THR A 31 24.38 10.84 -5.09
C THR A 31 23.86 9.47 -4.67
N SER A 32 24.63 8.73 -3.86
CA SER A 32 24.23 7.42 -3.34
C SER A 32 22.98 7.51 -2.46
N GLY A 33 22.85 8.55 -1.63
CA GLY A 33 21.66 8.78 -0.83
C GLY A 33 20.42 9.05 -1.68
N ASN A 34 20.56 9.79 -2.78
CA ASN A 34 19.46 10.07 -3.70
C ASN A 34 19.02 8.84 -4.47
N VAL A 35 19.95 8.01 -4.94
CA VAL A 35 19.62 6.73 -5.59
C VAL A 35 18.86 5.80 -4.63
N LEU A 36 19.30 5.69 -3.38
CA LEU A 36 18.61 4.85 -2.39
C LEU A 36 17.23 5.40 -2.00
N ASN A 37 17.08 6.73 -1.89
CA ASN A 37 15.76 7.35 -1.69
C ASN A 37 14.83 7.06 -2.88
N PHE A 38 15.34 7.10 -4.11
CA PHE A 38 14.58 6.74 -5.31
C PHE A 38 14.12 5.29 -5.28
N PHE A 39 14.96 4.36 -4.83
CA PHE A 39 14.56 2.96 -4.63
C PHE A 39 13.43 2.81 -3.60
N THR A 40 13.50 3.51 -2.48
CA THR A 40 12.40 3.53 -1.50
C THR A 40 11.11 4.04 -2.13
N ALA A 41 11.18 5.15 -2.89
CA ALA A 41 10.02 5.74 -3.56
C ALA A 41 9.38 4.81 -4.60
N LEU A 42 10.17 4.01 -5.31
CA LEU A 42 9.64 2.97 -6.20
C LEU A 42 8.79 1.94 -5.43
N GLY A 43 9.24 1.56 -4.23
CA GLY A 43 8.50 0.68 -3.34
C GLY A 43 7.23 1.34 -2.79
N ASP A 44 7.29 2.61 -2.40
CA ASP A 44 6.13 3.37 -1.92
C ASP A 44 5.03 3.44 -2.99
N VAL A 45 5.40 3.70 -4.24
CA VAL A 45 4.47 3.68 -5.38
C VAL A 45 3.93 2.26 -5.61
N ALA A 46 4.79 1.23 -5.56
CA ALA A 46 4.37 -0.14 -5.74
C ALA A 46 3.33 -0.57 -4.68
N PHE A 47 3.56 -0.17 -3.42
CA PHE A 47 2.63 -0.38 -2.30
C PHE A 47 1.30 0.36 -2.52
N ALA A 48 1.34 1.61 -2.98
CA ALA A 48 0.14 2.43 -3.16
C ALA A 48 -0.87 1.81 -4.13
N TYR A 49 -0.41 0.98 -5.07
CA TYR A 49 -1.27 0.27 -6.03
C TYR A 49 -1.44 -1.24 -5.73
N ALA A 50 -1.16 -1.67 -4.49
CA ALA A 50 -1.14 -3.08 -4.10
C ALA A 50 -2.50 -3.68 -3.68
N GLY A 51 -3.57 -3.46 -4.47
CA GLY A 51 -4.92 -4.00 -4.16
C GLY A 51 -5.21 -5.43 -4.63
N HIS A 52 -4.26 -6.08 -5.32
CA HIS A 52 -4.50 -7.29 -6.11
C HIS A 52 -4.68 -8.56 -5.26
N ASN A 53 -4.13 -8.58 -4.05
CA ASN A 53 -4.23 -9.72 -3.13
C ASN A 53 -5.64 -9.95 -2.56
N VAL A 54 -6.50 -8.92 -2.58
CA VAL A 54 -7.90 -9.01 -2.12
C VAL A 54 -8.91 -9.02 -3.27
N VAL A 55 -8.46 -8.94 -4.52
CA VAL A 55 -9.33 -8.95 -5.71
C VAL A 55 -10.22 -10.19 -5.75
N LEU A 56 -9.69 -11.36 -5.41
CA LEU A 56 -10.47 -12.60 -5.42
C LEU A 56 -11.54 -12.62 -4.32
N GLU A 57 -11.23 -12.10 -3.12
CA GLU A 57 -12.21 -11.98 -2.04
C GLU A 57 -13.33 -11.01 -2.40
N ILE A 58 -12.99 -9.84 -2.96
CA ILE A 58 -13.98 -8.86 -3.42
C ILE A 58 -14.84 -9.50 -4.52
N GLN A 59 -14.22 -10.16 -5.50
CA GLN A 59 -14.95 -10.79 -6.59
C GLN A 59 -15.86 -11.94 -6.12
N ALA A 60 -15.47 -12.68 -5.07
CA ALA A 60 -16.30 -13.72 -4.47
C ALA A 60 -17.59 -13.19 -3.84
N THR A 61 -17.62 -11.92 -3.42
CA THR A 61 -18.85 -11.28 -2.90
C THR A 61 -19.81 -10.79 -3.98
N ILE A 62 -19.38 -10.74 -5.24
CA ILE A 62 -20.22 -10.30 -6.36
C ILE A 62 -21.09 -11.47 -6.82
N PRO A 63 -22.43 -11.33 -6.89
CA PRO A 63 -23.30 -12.37 -7.42
C PRO A 63 -22.84 -12.83 -8.80
N SER A 64 -22.63 -14.13 -8.95
CA SER A 64 -22.24 -14.74 -10.22
C SER A 64 -23.18 -15.89 -10.55
N THR A 65 -23.64 -15.93 -11.80
CA THR A 65 -24.34 -17.07 -12.39
C THR A 65 -23.58 -17.53 -13.63
N PRO A 66 -23.77 -18.78 -14.10
CA PRO A 66 -23.15 -19.24 -15.35
C PRO A 66 -23.43 -18.32 -16.55
N GLU A 67 -24.60 -17.68 -16.56
CA GLU A 67 -25.03 -16.73 -17.61
C GLU A 67 -24.48 -15.31 -17.40
N LYS A 68 -24.15 -14.93 -16.16
CA LYS A 68 -23.65 -13.60 -15.79
C LYS A 68 -22.41 -13.73 -14.91
N PRO A 69 -21.21 -13.88 -15.50
CA PRO A 69 -19.97 -14.03 -14.74
C PRO A 69 -19.61 -12.74 -13.99
N SER A 70 -19.09 -12.87 -12.77
CA SER A 70 -18.67 -11.73 -11.92
C SER A 70 -17.53 -10.91 -12.51
N LYS A 71 -16.80 -11.44 -13.51
CA LYS A 71 -15.70 -10.76 -14.21
C LYS A 71 -16.12 -9.40 -14.79
N GLY A 72 -17.32 -9.31 -15.38
CA GLY A 72 -17.80 -8.06 -16.01
C GLY A 72 -17.99 -6.93 -15.00
N PRO A 73 -18.83 -7.12 -13.97
CA PRO A 73 -18.98 -6.16 -12.88
C PRO A 73 -17.65 -5.84 -12.18
N MET A 74 -16.81 -6.86 -11.93
CA MET A 74 -15.50 -6.67 -11.29
C MET A 74 -14.60 -5.73 -12.10
N TRP A 75 -14.52 -5.92 -13.42
CA TRP A 75 -13.72 -5.05 -14.29
C TRP A 75 -14.18 -3.59 -14.27
N ARG A 76 -15.50 -3.35 -14.29
CA ARG A 76 -16.06 -1.99 -14.17
C ARG A 76 -15.73 -1.38 -12.81
N GLY A 77 -15.85 -2.17 -11.74
CA GLY A 77 -15.48 -1.75 -10.38
C GLY A 77 -14.01 -1.35 -10.28
N VAL A 78 -13.11 -2.14 -10.86
CA VAL A 78 -11.67 -1.86 -10.89
C VAL A 78 -11.37 -0.55 -11.65
N ILE A 79 -11.99 -0.32 -12.82
CA ILE A 79 -11.78 0.94 -13.58
C ILE A 79 -12.17 2.15 -12.72
N VAL A 80 -13.37 2.13 -12.12
CA VAL A 80 -13.84 3.22 -11.27
C VAL A 80 -12.92 3.41 -10.07
N ALA A 81 -12.49 2.32 -9.44
CA ALA A 81 -11.58 2.36 -8.30
C ALA A 81 -10.24 3.04 -8.66
N TYR A 82 -9.63 2.70 -9.80
CA TYR A 82 -8.37 3.31 -10.24
C TYR A 82 -8.52 4.80 -10.60
N ILE A 83 -9.68 5.21 -11.15
CA ILE A 83 -9.98 6.63 -11.36
C ILE A 83 -10.05 7.37 -10.01
N VAL A 84 -10.76 6.81 -9.03
CA VAL A 84 -10.85 7.39 -7.68
C VAL A 84 -9.48 7.46 -7.03
N VAL A 85 -8.67 6.40 -7.14
CA VAL A 85 -7.28 6.39 -6.63
C VAL A 85 -6.46 7.51 -7.27
N ALA A 86 -6.53 7.69 -8.59
CA ALA A 86 -5.84 8.78 -9.28
C ALA A 86 -6.27 10.16 -8.76
N LEU A 87 -7.57 10.37 -8.58
CA LEU A 87 -8.13 11.62 -8.03
C LEU A 87 -7.72 11.87 -6.57
N CYS A 88 -7.45 10.82 -5.79
CA CYS A 88 -6.94 10.96 -4.43
C CYS A 88 -5.43 11.21 -4.40
N TYR A 89 -4.65 10.44 -5.18
CA TYR A 89 -3.19 10.42 -5.05
C TYR A 89 -2.50 11.55 -5.77
N PHE A 90 -2.87 11.83 -7.04
CA PHE A 90 -2.17 12.84 -7.82
C PHE A 90 -2.29 14.25 -7.24
N PRO A 91 -3.47 14.73 -6.82
CA PRO A 91 -3.58 16.05 -6.20
C PRO A 91 -2.75 16.15 -4.92
N VAL A 92 -2.80 15.15 -4.05
CA VAL A 92 -2.04 15.13 -2.80
C VAL A 92 -0.53 15.13 -3.06
N ALA A 93 -0.06 14.32 -4.01
CA ALA A 93 1.36 14.23 -4.34
C ALA A 93 1.86 15.51 -5.03
N LEU A 94 1.16 16.01 -6.04
CA LEU A 94 1.58 17.16 -6.83
C LEU A 94 1.48 18.45 -6.03
N VAL A 95 0.32 18.72 -5.41
CA VAL A 95 0.11 19.94 -4.60
C VAL A 95 0.95 19.88 -3.33
N GLY A 96 0.97 18.74 -2.64
CA GLY A 96 1.76 18.59 -1.42
C GLY A 96 3.24 18.83 -1.67
N TYR A 97 3.81 18.23 -2.72
CA TYR A 97 5.20 18.48 -3.06
C TYR A 97 5.43 19.91 -3.56
N TYR A 98 4.52 20.51 -4.31
CA TYR A 98 4.63 21.90 -4.73
C TYR A 98 4.66 22.87 -3.55
N ILE A 99 3.84 22.63 -2.52
CA ILE A 99 3.74 23.54 -1.36
C ILE A 99 4.89 23.36 -0.37
N PHE A 100 5.26 22.11 -0.07
CA PHE A 100 6.24 21.79 0.98
C PHE A 100 7.64 21.44 0.45
N GLY A 101 7.81 21.17 -0.84
CA GLY A 101 9.09 20.78 -1.43
C GLY A 101 9.74 19.60 -0.71
N LYS A 102 11.05 19.68 -0.48
CA LYS A 102 11.82 18.60 0.16
C LYS A 102 11.47 18.38 1.64
N SER A 103 10.87 19.36 2.32
CA SER A 103 10.52 19.30 3.75
C SER A 103 9.16 18.67 4.04
N VAL A 104 8.45 18.16 3.03
CA VAL A 104 7.23 17.38 3.26
C VAL A 104 7.53 16.16 4.14
N ASP A 105 6.64 15.85 5.08
CA ASP A 105 6.74 14.63 5.90
C ASP A 105 6.19 13.41 5.15
N ASP A 106 6.53 12.21 5.61
CA ASP A 106 5.99 10.97 5.05
C ASP A 106 4.45 10.91 5.14
N ASN A 107 3.89 11.52 6.20
CA ASN A 107 2.46 11.79 6.32
C ASN A 107 2.20 13.30 6.16
N ILE A 108 1.65 13.69 5.01
CA ILE A 108 1.37 15.09 4.67
C ILE A 108 0.50 15.83 5.70
N LEU A 109 -0.34 15.12 6.47
CA LEU A 109 -1.15 15.74 7.51
C LEU A 109 -0.30 16.32 8.65
N LEU A 110 0.91 15.80 8.86
CA LEU A 110 1.87 16.34 9.82
C LEU A 110 2.47 17.66 9.33
N SER A 111 2.68 17.81 8.03
CA SER A 111 3.25 19.03 7.41
C SER A 111 2.29 20.22 7.40
N LEU A 112 0.98 20.00 7.57
CA LEU A 112 -0.03 21.07 7.62
C LEU A 112 0.11 21.94 8.87
N GLU A 113 0.46 21.36 10.03
CA GLU A 113 0.62 22.00 11.36
C GLU A 113 -0.60 22.74 11.93
N LYS A 114 -1.39 23.46 11.12
CA LYS A 114 -2.61 24.19 11.50
C LYS A 114 -3.68 24.16 10.38
N PRO A 115 -4.97 24.34 10.69
CA PRO A 115 -5.56 24.37 12.04
C PRO A 115 -5.79 22.96 12.61
N ASN A 116 -5.59 22.80 13.92
CA ASN A 116 -5.59 21.49 14.59
C ASN A 116 -6.90 20.71 14.44
N TRP A 117 -8.06 21.39 14.42
CA TRP A 117 -9.37 20.73 14.29
C TRP A 117 -9.52 20.03 12.93
N LEU A 118 -8.98 20.63 11.86
CA LEU A 118 -9.05 20.10 10.50
C LEU A 118 -8.16 18.88 10.36
N ILE A 119 -6.95 18.93 10.93
CA ILE A 119 -6.02 17.80 11.01
C ILE A 119 -6.61 16.66 11.83
N ALA A 120 -7.26 16.96 12.97
CA ALA A 120 -7.93 15.96 13.79
C ALA A 120 -9.08 15.27 13.02
N MET A 121 -9.88 16.05 12.29
CA MET A 121 -10.95 15.50 11.44
C MET A 121 -10.38 14.61 10.32
N ALA A 122 -9.32 15.04 9.65
CA ALA A 122 -8.65 14.23 8.62
C ALA A 122 -8.11 12.91 9.19
N ASN A 123 -7.46 12.96 10.35
CA ASN A 123 -6.99 11.76 11.05
C ASN A 123 -8.15 10.83 11.44
N MET A 124 -9.30 11.37 11.89
CA MET A 124 -10.48 10.54 12.19
C MET A 124 -11.01 9.84 10.92
N PHE A 125 -11.01 10.52 9.77
CA PHE A 125 -11.38 9.90 8.50
C PHE A 125 -10.41 8.81 8.06
N VAL A 126 -9.11 9.00 8.29
CA VAL A 126 -8.08 7.96 8.08
C VAL A 126 -8.38 6.75 8.96
N VAL A 127 -8.63 6.95 10.26
CA VAL A 127 -8.94 5.85 11.20
C VAL A 127 -10.16 5.05 10.73
N ILE A 128 -11.28 5.71 10.43
CA ILE A 128 -12.51 5.03 9.98
C ILE A 128 -12.25 4.21 8.71
N HIS A 129 -11.52 4.78 7.74
CA HIS A 129 -11.19 4.11 6.49
C HIS A 129 -10.24 2.91 6.69
N VAL A 130 -9.23 3.05 7.53
CA VAL A 130 -8.23 2.01 7.79
C VAL A 130 -8.85 0.85 8.58
N ILE A 131 -9.76 1.11 9.52
CA ILE A 131 -10.50 0.05 10.23
C ILE A 131 -11.26 -0.83 9.23
N GLY A 132 -12.00 -0.21 8.30
CA GLY A 132 -12.73 -0.95 7.27
C GLY A 132 -11.81 -1.74 6.34
N SER A 133 -10.70 -1.12 5.90
CA SER A 133 -9.72 -1.78 5.04
C SER A 133 -9.04 -2.95 5.73
N TYR A 134 -8.66 -2.80 7.01
CA TYR A 134 -8.03 -3.85 7.81
C TYR A 134 -8.90 -5.11 7.85
N GLN A 135 -10.23 -4.98 8.00
CA GLN A 135 -11.12 -6.14 8.00
C GLN A 135 -11.04 -6.93 6.70
N ILE A 136 -11.02 -6.25 5.55
CA ILE A 136 -10.95 -6.90 4.23
C ILE A 136 -9.60 -7.61 4.05
N TYR A 137 -8.49 -6.95 4.40
CA TYR A 137 -7.15 -7.53 4.27
C TYR A 137 -6.87 -8.65 5.28
N ALA A 138 -7.47 -8.61 6.47
CA ALA A 138 -7.27 -9.64 7.49
C ALA A 138 -8.04 -10.93 7.20
N MET A 139 -9.13 -10.89 6.42
CA MET A 139 -9.95 -12.08 6.13
C MET A 139 -9.15 -13.25 5.51
N PRO A 140 -8.35 -13.06 4.43
CA PRO A 140 -7.52 -14.14 3.89
C PRO A 140 -6.52 -14.71 4.90
N VAL A 141 -5.98 -13.86 5.76
CA VAL A 141 -5.00 -14.27 6.78
C VAL A 141 -5.68 -15.11 7.85
N PHE A 142 -6.88 -14.69 8.28
CA PHE A 142 -7.70 -15.48 9.21
C PHE A 142 -8.06 -16.84 8.61
N ASP A 143 -8.48 -16.89 7.35
CA ASP A 143 -8.80 -18.15 6.68
C ASP A 143 -7.58 -19.08 6.55
N MET A 144 -6.41 -18.51 6.24
CA MET A 144 -5.15 -19.26 6.17
C MET A 144 -4.77 -19.86 7.54
N ILE A 145 -4.82 -19.07 8.62
CA ILE A 145 -4.49 -19.53 9.97
C ILE A 145 -5.50 -20.60 10.44
N GLU A 146 -6.80 -20.34 10.26
CA GLU A 146 -7.87 -21.27 10.62
C GLU A 146 -7.73 -22.60 9.83
N THR A 147 -7.41 -22.52 8.53
CA THR A 147 -7.16 -23.70 7.68
C THR A 147 -5.99 -24.54 8.18
N VAL A 148 -4.86 -23.93 8.56
CA VAL A 148 -3.71 -24.66 9.12
C VAL A 148 -4.07 -25.32 10.44
N LEU A 149 -4.74 -24.60 11.34
CA LEU A 149 -5.12 -25.13 12.65
C LEU A 149 -6.10 -26.31 12.54
N VAL A 150 -7.10 -26.20 11.67
CA VAL A 150 -8.13 -27.24 11.52
C VAL A 150 -7.64 -28.41 10.68
N LYS A 151 -7.01 -28.17 9.52
CA LYS A 151 -6.66 -29.24 8.58
C LYS A 151 -5.30 -29.89 8.84
N LYS A 152 -4.30 -29.14 9.33
CA LYS A 152 -2.96 -29.70 9.61
C LYS A 152 -2.77 -30.07 11.07
N LEU A 153 -3.28 -29.26 11.99
CA LEU A 153 -3.12 -29.46 13.43
C LEU A 153 -4.34 -30.12 14.09
N ASN A 154 -5.35 -30.50 13.31
CA ASN A 154 -6.53 -31.25 13.74
C ASN A 154 -7.32 -30.61 14.90
N PHE A 155 -7.27 -29.28 15.03
CA PHE A 155 -8.12 -28.57 15.99
C PHE A 155 -9.59 -28.62 15.56
N LYS A 156 -10.50 -28.74 16.52
CA LYS A 156 -11.95 -28.68 16.24
C LYS A 156 -12.34 -27.25 15.81
N PRO A 157 -13.09 -27.09 14.70
CA PRO A 157 -13.55 -25.78 14.25
C PRO A 157 -14.63 -25.25 15.20
N THR A 158 -14.22 -24.54 16.25
CA THR A 158 -15.10 -23.95 17.27
C THR A 158 -15.13 -22.43 17.15
N ARG A 159 -16.21 -21.79 17.61
CA ARG A 159 -16.27 -20.32 17.69
C ARG A 159 -15.18 -19.75 18.59
N THR A 160 -14.81 -20.48 19.64
CA THR A 160 -13.73 -20.12 20.57
C THR A 160 -12.36 -20.11 19.87
N LEU A 161 -12.06 -21.11 19.04
CA LEU A 161 -10.82 -21.13 18.26
C LEU A 161 -10.71 -19.91 17.34
N ARG A 162 -11.80 -19.58 16.61
CA ARG A 162 -11.85 -18.41 15.73
C ARG A 162 -11.68 -17.11 16.51
N PHE A 163 -12.32 -16.99 17.67
CA PHE A 163 -12.19 -15.81 18.52
C PHE A 163 -10.75 -15.61 19.02
N ILE A 164 -10.12 -16.67 19.55
CA ILE A 164 -8.76 -16.62 20.10
C ILE A 164 -7.75 -16.28 18.99
N THR A 165 -7.79 -16.99 17.87
CA THR A 165 -6.83 -16.84 16.76
C THR A 165 -6.87 -15.44 16.16
N ARG A 166 -8.07 -14.88 15.94
CA ARG A 166 -8.24 -13.53 15.42
C ARG A 166 -7.73 -12.47 16.38
N ASN A 167 -8.05 -12.59 17.67
CA ASN A 167 -7.56 -11.63 18.68
C ASN A 167 -6.04 -11.70 18.85
N ILE A 168 -5.44 -12.89 18.83
CA ILE A 168 -3.97 -13.05 18.87
C ILE A 168 -3.34 -12.37 17.65
N TYR A 169 -3.89 -12.58 16.46
CA TYR A 169 -3.38 -11.93 15.25
C TYR A 169 -3.48 -10.40 15.34
N VAL A 170 -4.64 -9.87 15.77
CA VAL A 170 -4.83 -8.42 15.94
C VAL A 170 -3.85 -7.87 16.97
N ALA A 171 -3.73 -8.49 18.15
CA ALA A 171 -2.80 -8.08 19.19
C ALA A 171 -1.34 -8.12 18.70
N PHE A 172 -0.96 -9.15 17.94
CA PHE A 172 0.37 -9.26 17.34
C PHE A 172 0.63 -8.14 16.34
N THR A 173 -0.29 -7.89 15.41
CA THR A 173 -0.13 -6.80 14.42
C THR A 173 -0.09 -5.41 15.06
N MET A 174 -0.89 -5.20 16.13
CA MET A 174 -0.86 -3.99 16.94
C MET A 174 0.50 -3.82 17.64
N PHE A 175 1.01 -4.87 18.27
CA PHE A 175 2.32 -4.86 18.90
C PHE A 175 3.42 -4.49 17.90
N VAL A 176 3.45 -5.14 16.73
CA VAL A 176 4.42 -4.83 15.68
C VAL A 176 4.30 -3.38 15.21
N GLY A 177 3.08 -2.89 14.99
CA GLY A 177 2.83 -1.52 14.54
C GLY A 177 3.27 -0.44 15.53
N ILE A 178 3.11 -0.68 16.83
CA ILE A 178 3.60 0.23 17.89
C ILE A 178 5.13 0.16 18.00
N THR A 179 5.70 -1.02 17.80
CA THR A 179 7.14 -1.25 17.97
C THR A 179 7.97 -0.62 16.85
N PHE A 180 7.50 -0.70 15.59
CA PHE A 180 8.25 -0.26 14.41
C PHE A 180 7.51 0.84 13.63
N PRO A 181 7.51 2.10 14.09
CA PRO A 181 6.77 3.20 13.44
C PRO A 181 7.48 3.80 12.22
N PHE A 182 8.18 2.99 11.42
CA PHE A 182 8.97 3.43 10.26
C PHE A 182 8.12 3.44 8.99
N PHE A 183 7.20 4.40 8.87
CA PHE A 183 6.16 4.38 7.83
C PHE A 183 6.71 4.23 6.40
N SER A 184 7.44 5.21 5.85
CA SER A 184 7.99 5.12 4.48
C SER A 184 8.97 3.95 4.32
N GLY A 185 9.78 3.65 5.34
CA GLY A 185 10.71 2.53 5.29
C GLY A 185 10.01 1.17 5.11
N LEU A 186 8.92 0.94 5.85
CA LEU A 186 8.11 -0.28 5.77
C LEU A 186 7.32 -0.34 4.46
N LEU A 187 6.75 0.78 4.01
CA LEU A 187 6.02 0.86 2.74
C LEU A 187 6.94 0.55 1.57
N GLY A 188 8.11 1.18 1.49
CA GLY A 188 9.10 0.93 0.45
C GLY A 188 9.60 -0.51 0.46
N PHE A 189 9.85 -1.07 1.65
CA PHE A 189 10.31 -2.45 1.80
C PHE A 189 9.26 -3.47 1.36
N PHE A 190 8.06 -3.44 1.95
CA PHE A 190 7.01 -4.42 1.65
C PHE A 190 6.38 -4.20 0.27
N GLY A 191 6.33 -2.95 -0.21
CA GLY A 191 5.94 -2.59 -1.57
C GLY A 191 6.76 -3.35 -2.62
N GLY A 192 8.09 -3.38 -2.44
CA GLY A 192 8.97 -4.19 -3.27
C GLY A 192 8.89 -5.69 -2.96
N PHE A 193 9.21 -6.08 -1.73
CA PHE A 193 9.44 -7.49 -1.40
C PHE A 193 8.18 -8.35 -1.47
N ALA A 194 7.06 -7.87 -0.92
CA ALA A 194 5.83 -8.67 -0.80
C ALA A 194 4.84 -8.39 -1.94
N PHE A 195 4.69 -7.12 -2.33
CA PHE A 195 3.69 -6.74 -3.33
C PHE A 195 4.20 -6.81 -4.77
N ALA A 196 5.49 -6.61 -5.04
CA ALA A 196 6.01 -6.76 -6.40
C ALA A 196 5.75 -8.15 -7.00
N PRO A 197 5.97 -9.27 -6.27
CA PRO A 197 5.62 -10.61 -6.75
C PRO A 197 4.14 -10.79 -7.02
N THR A 198 3.31 -10.51 -6.03
CA THR A 198 1.88 -10.84 -6.05
C THR A 198 1.10 -9.95 -7.03
N THR A 199 1.57 -8.73 -7.29
CA THR A 199 0.88 -7.76 -8.15
C THR A 199 1.48 -7.68 -9.56
N TYR A 200 2.81 -7.59 -9.69
CA TYR A 200 3.40 -7.14 -10.96
C TYR A 200 3.91 -8.28 -11.83
N PHE A 201 4.49 -9.34 -11.27
CA PHE A 201 5.11 -10.39 -12.10
C PHE A 201 4.45 -11.77 -12.00
N LEU A 202 3.98 -12.24 -10.85
CA LEU A 202 3.36 -13.57 -10.76
C LEU A 202 2.11 -13.70 -11.64
N PRO A 203 1.16 -12.73 -11.65
CA PRO A 203 0.01 -12.81 -12.53
C PRO A 203 0.39 -12.85 -14.01
N CYS A 204 1.45 -12.12 -14.40
CA CYS A 204 1.97 -12.11 -15.77
C CYS A 204 2.58 -13.47 -16.16
N ILE A 205 3.33 -14.11 -15.25
CA ILE A 205 3.87 -15.46 -15.47
C ILE A 205 2.71 -16.46 -15.61
N MET A 206 1.73 -16.39 -14.72
CA MET A 206 0.53 -17.25 -14.77
C MET A 206 -0.22 -17.07 -16.09
N TRP A 207 -0.39 -15.82 -16.55
CA TRP A 207 -1.04 -15.51 -17.83
C TRP A 207 -0.30 -16.14 -19.02
N LEU A 208 1.03 -15.98 -19.06
CA LEU A 208 1.86 -16.57 -20.12
C LEU A 208 1.86 -18.11 -20.10
N ALA A 209 1.83 -18.72 -18.91
CA ALA A 209 1.82 -20.17 -18.74
C ALA A 209 0.47 -20.81 -19.11
N ILE A 210 -0.64 -20.19 -18.70
CA ILE A 210 -2.00 -20.72 -18.89
C ILE A 210 -2.53 -20.41 -20.29
N TYR A 211 -2.50 -19.13 -20.70
CA TYR A 211 -3.17 -18.67 -21.91
C TYR A 211 -2.30 -18.77 -23.16
N LYS A 212 -0.98 -18.89 -23.00
CA LYS A 212 0.03 -19.04 -24.06
C LYS A 212 -0.24 -18.10 -25.27
N PRO A 213 -0.23 -16.77 -25.06
CA PRO A 213 -0.51 -15.81 -26.13
C PRO A 213 0.49 -15.95 -27.29
N ARG A 214 0.07 -15.55 -28.50
CA ARG A 214 0.94 -15.58 -29.69
C ARG A 214 2.24 -14.83 -29.40
N ARG A 215 3.37 -15.46 -29.75
CA ARG A 215 4.70 -14.86 -29.60
C ARG A 215 4.74 -13.52 -30.36
N PHE A 216 5.38 -12.52 -29.76
CA PHE A 216 5.45 -11.13 -30.26
C PHE A 216 4.11 -10.36 -30.34
N SER A 217 3.02 -10.89 -29.77
CA SER A 217 1.81 -10.09 -29.55
C SER A 217 2.05 -8.98 -28.52
N LEU A 218 1.25 -7.91 -28.57
CA LEU A 218 1.26 -6.85 -27.56
C LEU A 218 1.11 -7.42 -26.13
N SER A 219 0.18 -8.36 -25.94
CA SER A 219 0.01 -9.03 -24.64
C SER A 219 1.27 -9.77 -24.19
N TRP A 220 2.01 -10.38 -25.13
CA TRP A 220 3.25 -11.09 -24.83
C TRP A 220 4.32 -10.12 -24.34
N TRP A 221 4.56 -9.02 -25.07
CA TRP A 221 5.55 -8.00 -24.67
C TRP A 221 5.18 -7.31 -23.35
N CYS A 222 3.93 -6.90 -23.17
CA CYS A 222 3.48 -6.26 -21.94
C CYS A 222 3.75 -7.14 -20.71
N ASN A 223 3.42 -8.44 -20.78
CA ASN A 223 3.66 -9.35 -19.66
C ASN A 223 5.14 -9.52 -19.36
N TYR A 224 6.02 -9.65 -20.37
CA TYR A 224 7.46 -9.73 -20.14
C TYR A 224 8.03 -8.44 -19.53
N ILE A 225 7.58 -7.27 -19.98
CA ILE A 225 8.00 -5.99 -19.41
C ILE A 225 7.57 -5.90 -17.95
N CYS A 226 6.32 -6.24 -17.62
CA CYS A 226 5.83 -6.28 -16.24
C CYS A 226 6.63 -7.24 -15.37
N ILE A 227 7.05 -8.40 -15.91
CA ILE A 227 7.90 -9.34 -15.18
C ILE A 227 9.26 -8.74 -14.86
N VAL A 228 9.95 -8.17 -15.86
CA VAL A 228 11.27 -7.57 -15.68
C VAL A 228 11.19 -6.41 -14.68
N LEU A 229 10.23 -5.49 -14.86
CA LEU A 229 10.03 -4.36 -13.95
C LEU A 229 9.66 -4.84 -12.54
N GLY A 230 8.78 -5.84 -12.42
CA GLY A 230 8.38 -6.40 -11.13
C GLY A 230 9.56 -7.04 -10.37
N VAL A 231 10.44 -7.77 -11.08
CA VAL A 231 11.65 -8.35 -10.49
C VAL A 231 12.63 -7.25 -10.07
N LEU A 232 12.81 -6.22 -10.90
CA LEU A 232 13.65 -5.07 -10.53
C LEU A 232 13.11 -4.35 -9.29
N LEU A 233 11.79 -4.13 -9.20
CA LEU A 233 11.14 -3.55 -8.02
C LEU A 233 11.35 -4.42 -6.77
N MET A 234 11.20 -5.75 -6.90
CA MET A 234 11.42 -6.70 -5.80
C MET A 234 12.84 -6.64 -5.25
N ILE A 235 13.84 -6.33 -6.08
CA ILE A 235 15.25 -6.27 -5.65
C ILE A 235 15.60 -4.86 -5.14
N LEU A 236 15.30 -3.83 -5.93
CA LEU A 236 15.77 -2.47 -5.67
C LEU A 236 15.03 -1.81 -4.51
N ALA A 237 13.70 -1.90 -4.47
CA ALA A 237 12.92 -1.17 -3.47
C ALA A 237 13.21 -1.61 -2.02
N PRO A 238 13.37 -2.91 -1.72
CA PRO A 238 13.77 -3.33 -0.37
C PRO A 238 15.12 -2.81 0.08
N ILE A 239 16.08 -2.61 -0.83
CA ILE A 239 17.39 -2.03 -0.50
C ILE A 239 17.21 -0.58 -0.02
N GLY A 240 16.40 0.21 -0.74
CA GLY A 240 16.03 1.56 -0.33
C GLY A 240 15.28 1.58 1.01
N GLY A 241 14.22 0.78 1.12
CA GLY A 241 13.39 0.69 2.33
C GLY A 241 14.19 0.30 3.56
N LEU A 242 15.05 -0.72 3.47
CA LEU A 242 15.95 -1.13 4.56
C LEU A 242 16.90 -0.01 4.96
N ARG A 243 17.48 0.72 4.01
CA ARG A 243 18.35 1.86 4.32
C ARG A 243 17.57 2.97 5.05
N THR A 244 16.35 3.27 4.63
CA THR A 244 15.48 4.23 5.33
C THR A 244 15.20 3.78 6.76
N ILE A 245 14.85 2.51 6.96
CA ILE A 245 14.63 1.92 8.29
C ILE A 245 15.89 2.04 9.15
N ILE A 246 17.06 1.67 8.62
CA ILE A 246 18.34 1.74 9.36
C ILE A 246 18.63 3.17 9.82
N ILE A 247 18.37 4.18 8.98
CA ILE A 247 18.60 5.58 9.35
C ILE A 247 17.61 6.05 10.41
N GLN A 248 16.33 5.74 10.26
CA GLN A 248 15.31 6.10 11.25
C GLN A 248 15.52 5.38 12.59
N ALA A 249 15.96 4.11 12.55
CA ALA A 249 16.22 3.30 13.73
C ALA A 249 17.41 3.81 14.56
N LYS A 250 18.40 4.47 13.96
CA LYS A 250 19.55 5.04 14.70
C LYS A 250 19.14 6.09 15.73
N THR A 251 18.08 6.85 15.44
CA THR A 251 17.58 7.91 16.30
C THR A 251 16.39 7.48 17.16
N TYR A 252 15.86 6.28 16.90
CA TYR A 252 14.67 5.79 17.58
C TYR A 252 15.02 5.15 18.93
N LYS A 253 14.27 5.51 19.97
CA LYS A 253 14.34 4.88 21.30
C LYS A 253 13.05 4.10 21.53
N PHE A 254 13.18 2.81 21.82
CA PHE A 254 12.03 1.97 22.13
C PHE A 254 11.43 2.36 23.49
N TYR A 255 10.13 2.68 23.48
CA TYR A 255 9.28 2.85 24.67
C TYR A 255 9.79 3.87 25.72
N ASN A 256 10.31 5.00 25.25
CA ASN A 256 10.82 6.09 26.08
C ASN A 256 9.73 7.08 26.51
#